data_AF-A0A7V3P0M9-F1
#
_entry.id   AF-A0A7V3P0M9-F1
#
_cell.length_a   1.000
_cell.length_b   1.000
_cell.length_c   1.000
_cell.angle_alpha   90.00
_cell.angle_beta   90.00
_cell.angle_gamma   90.00
#
_symmetry.space_group_name_H-M   'P 1'
#
loop_
_entity.id
_entity.type
_entity.pdbx_description
1 polymer ?
#
loop_
_entity_poly.entity_id
_entity_poly.type
_entity_poly.pdbx_seq_one_letter_code
_entity_poly.pdbx_strand_id
1 'polypeptide(L)'
;MNPGDVFRWKDFPYPKFGKEIKPRWFIYLGHTNVFQDPVIVHICTTTTNEGDFQKRGKRESHRYFLFELGKHPFDEQCLLDFDEDPYPFPQKDLECKPDIELKGSLDVGTLRIIYEGIYQSKHYSRTIKNDIYFSLKDIRGIGSLKKP
;
A
#
# COMPACT_ATOMS: atom_id res chain seq x y z
N MET A 1 -1.65 -1.40 13.66
CA MET A 1 -2.08 -1.90 12.34
C MET A 1 -1.26 -3.12 11.99
N ASN A 2 -1.81 -4.02 11.18
CA ASN A 2 -1.15 -5.24 10.74
C ASN A 2 -0.92 -5.22 9.21
N PRO A 3 0.12 -5.90 8.71
CA PRO A 3 0.30 -6.14 7.28
C PRO A 3 -0.99 -6.69 6.62
N GLY A 4 -1.48 -5.97 5.61
CA GLY A 4 -2.72 -6.22 4.89
C GLY A 4 -3.92 -5.41 5.35
N ASP A 5 -3.83 -4.65 6.44
CA ASP A 5 -4.88 -3.72 6.83
C ASP A 5 -5.09 -2.64 5.75
N VAL A 6 -6.36 -2.40 5.44
CA VAL A 6 -6.83 -1.32 4.59
C VAL A 6 -7.47 -0.27 5.47
N PHE A 7 -7.04 0.97 5.31
CA PHE A 7 -7.55 2.09 6.09
C PHE A 7 -7.78 3.31 5.23
N ARG A 8 -8.73 4.15 5.64
CA ARG A 8 -9.00 5.44 5.03
C ARG A 8 -8.44 6.53 5.93
N TRP A 9 -7.58 7.38 5.38
CA TRP A 9 -7.03 8.54 6.08
C TRP A 9 -7.71 9.79 5.56
N LYS A 10 -8.50 10.46 6.41
CA LYS A 10 -9.33 11.63 6.04
C LYS A 10 -8.48 12.86 5.76
N ASP A 11 -7.56 13.20 6.66
CA ASP A 11 -6.75 14.41 6.57
C ASP A 11 -5.28 14.10 6.23
N PHE A 12 -5.06 13.34 5.16
CA PHE A 12 -3.72 12.96 4.74
C PHE A 12 -2.84 14.21 4.43
N PRO A 13 -1.71 14.40 5.13
CA PRO A 13 -0.99 15.68 5.11
C PRO A 13 -0.19 15.96 3.82
N TYR A 14 -0.07 14.98 2.92
CA TYR A 14 0.69 15.11 1.67
C TYR A 14 -0.22 15.05 0.43
N PRO A 15 -0.88 16.15 0.06
CA PRO A 15 -1.68 16.17 -1.16
C PRO A 15 -0.77 15.99 -2.39
N LYS A 16 -1.10 15.02 -3.26
CA LYS A 16 -0.39 14.84 -4.54
C LYS A 16 -0.71 15.94 -5.56
N PHE A 17 -1.88 16.58 -5.47
CA PHE A 17 -2.35 17.57 -6.44
C PHE A 17 -3.13 18.69 -5.75
N GLY A 18 -2.63 19.93 -5.88
CA GLY A 18 -3.27 21.12 -5.32
C GLY A 18 -3.13 21.24 -3.80
N LYS A 19 -3.91 22.17 -3.22
CA LYS A 19 -3.96 22.43 -1.76
C LYS A 19 -5.08 21.67 -1.05
N GLU A 20 -5.90 20.93 -1.79
CA GLU A 20 -7.08 20.26 -1.25
C GLU A 20 -6.66 18.94 -0.58
N ILE A 21 -6.96 18.84 0.71
CA ILE A 21 -6.79 17.60 1.47
C ILE A 21 -7.98 16.72 1.13
N LYS A 22 -7.70 15.53 0.58
CA LYS A 22 -8.72 14.55 0.21
C LYS A 22 -8.51 13.25 1.00
N PRO A 23 -9.59 12.60 1.44
CA PRO A 23 -9.49 11.27 2.02
C PRO A 23 -8.89 10.28 1.01
N ARG A 24 -8.03 9.38 1.50
CA ARG A 24 -7.39 8.35 0.66
C ARG A 24 -7.40 7.01 1.34
N TRP A 25 -7.49 5.94 0.55
CA TRP A 25 -7.27 4.60 1.05
C TRP A 25 -5.80 4.22 0.95
N PHE A 26 -5.34 3.55 2.00
CA PHE A 26 -4.01 3.03 2.12
C PHE A 26 -4.05 1.55 2.49
N ILE A 27 -3.01 0.86 2.06
CA ILE A 27 -2.74 -0.54 2.39
C ILE A 27 -1.46 -0.54 3.21
N TYR A 28 -1.52 -1.08 4.42
CA TYR A 28 -0.35 -1.25 5.27
C TYR A 28 0.39 -2.53 4.84
N LEU A 29 1.62 -2.40 4.34
CA LEU A 29 2.40 -3.53 3.83
C LEU A 29 3.49 -4.02 4.78
N GLY A 30 3.74 -3.28 5.86
CA GLY A 30 4.77 -3.63 6.82
C GLY A 30 5.52 -2.43 7.36
N HIS A 31 6.69 -2.70 7.89
CA HIS A 31 7.56 -1.70 8.49
C HIS A 31 9.02 -2.11 8.40
N THR A 32 9.91 -1.14 8.63
CA THR A 32 11.33 -1.39 8.83
C THR A 32 11.59 -2.23 10.09
N ASN A 33 12.81 -2.71 10.29
CA ASN A 33 13.15 -3.50 11.47
C ASN A 33 12.75 -2.77 12.77
N VAL A 34 12.07 -3.47 13.70
CA VAL A 34 11.58 -2.93 14.99
C VAL A 34 12.69 -2.38 15.89
N PHE A 35 13.94 -2.74 15.64
CA PHE A 35 15.11 -2.19 16.36
C PHE A 35 15.64 -0.88 15.76
N GLN A 36 15.08 -0.40 14.65
CA GLN A 36 15.38 0.92 14.09
C GLN A 36 14.47 1.96 14.72
N ASP A 37 15.04 3.12 15.08
CA ASP A 37 14.29 4.27 15.59
C ASP A 37 14.49 5.48 14.65
N PRO A 38 13.42 6.02 14.03
CA PRO A 38 12.03 5.55 14.12
C PRO A 38 11.78 4.26 13.31
N VAL A 39 10.82 3.45 13.78
CA VAL A 39 10.21 2.40 12.94
C VAL A 39 9.38 3.09 11.87
N ILE A 40 9.72 2.85 10.61
CA ILE A 40 9.05 3.42 9.45
C ILE A 40 8.11 2.38 8.86
N VAL A 41 6.85 2.74 8.65
CA VAL A 41 5.88 1.88 7.98
C VAL A 41 5.92 2.09 6.47
N HIS A 42 5.51 1.05 5.76
CA HIS A 42 5.35 1.06 4.31
C HIS A 42 3.86 1.02 3.99
N ILE A 43 3.29 2.18 3.64
CA ILE A 43 1.87 2.28 3.25
C ILE A 43 1.76 2.68 1.77
N CYS A 44 0.98 1.94 1.00
CA CYS A 44 0.70 2.28 -0.39
C CYS A 44 -0.69 2.90 -0.51
N THR A 45 -0.82 4.00 -1.25
CA THR A 45 -2.13 4.60 -1.56
C THR A 45 -2.74 3.95 -2.78
N THR A 46 -4.07 4.00 -2.87
CA THR A 46 -4.79 3.69 -4.11
C THR A 46 -5.22 4.97 -4.83
N THR A 47 -5.69 4.82 -6.07
CA THR A 47 -6.30 5.88 -6.89
C THR A 47 -7.56 5.36 -7.55
N THR A 48 -8.52 6.23 -7.86
CA THR A 48 -9.68 5.91 -8.70
C THR A 48 -9.51 6.35 -10.15
N ASN A 49 -8.41 7.04 -10.47
CA ASN A 49 -8.14 7.53 -11.80
C ASN A 49 -7.56 6.43 -12.71
N GLU A 50 -8.43 5.61 -13.28
CA GLU A 50 -8.05 4.59 -14.26
C GLU A 50 -7.39 5.16 -15.52
N GLY A 51 -7.80 6.37 -15.93
CA GLY A 51 -7.30 7.03 -17.13
C GLY A 51 -5.78 7.25 -17.11
N ASP A 52 -5.16 7.35 -15.92
CA ASP A 52 -3.71 7.46 -15.81
C ASP A 52 -2.98 6.19 -16.29
N PHE A 53 -3.60 5.01 -16.22
CA PHE A 53 -3.00 3.73 -16.61
C PHE A 53 -3.38 3.28 -18.04
N GLN A 54 -4.27 4.01 -18.70
CA GLN A 54 -4.69 3.72 -20.07
C GLN A 54 -3.73 4.33 -21.10
N LYS A 55 -3.98 4.05 -22.39
CA LYS A 55 -3.16 4.57 -23.49
C LYS A 55 -3.11 6.11 -23.46
N ARG A 56 -1.91 6.69 -23.52
CA ARG A 56 -1.61 8.14 -23.34
C ARG A 56 -1.80 8.66 -21.91
N GLY A 57 -2.05 7.79 -20.94
CA GLY A 57 -2.09 8.12 -19.53
C GLY A 57 -0.69 8.36 -18.96
N LYS A 58 -0.61 9.09 -17.84
CA LYS A 58 0.68 9.43 -17.20
C LYS A 58 1.44 8.22 -16.65
N ARG A 59 0.72 7.13 -16.39
CA ARG A 59 1.16 5.86 -15.82
C ARG A 59 0.87 4.70 -16.76
N GLU A 60 0.78 4.96 -18.08
CA GLU A 60 0.49 3.94 -19.11
C GLU A 60 1.43 2.71 -19.02
N SER A 61 2.69 2.94 -18.65
CA SER A 61 3.69 1.87 -18.52
C SER A 61 3.72 1.21 -17.13
N HIS A 62 2.94 1.70 -16.17
CA HIS A 62 2.93 1.17 -14.81
C HIS A 62 2.06 -0.08 -14.72
N ARG A 63 2.50 -1.05 -13.93
CA ARG A 63 1.65 -2.19 -13.57
C ARG A 63 0.79 -1.81 -12.38
N TYR A 64 -0.42 -2.35 -12.34
CA TYR A 64 -1.37 -2.06 -11.28
C TYR A 64 -2.21 -3.28 -10.93
N PHE A 65 -2.88 -3.20 -9.78
CA PHE A 65 -3.95 -4.12 -9.38
C PHE A 65 -5.25 -3.37 -9.23
N LEU A 66 -6.33 -3.90 -9.82
CA LEU A 66 -7.68 -3.36 -9.71
C LEU A 66 -8.40 -4.02 -8.53
N PHE A 67 -8.82 -3.22 -7.56
CA PHE A 67 -9.75 -3.64 -6.52
C PHE A 67 -11.17 -3.36 -6.98
N GLU A 68 -11.92 -4.42 -7.27
CA GLU A 68 -13.34 -4.31 -7.58
C GLU A 68 -14.16 -3.98 -6.32
N LEU A 69 -15.16 -3.11 -6.48
CA LEU A 69 -16.09 -2.77 -5.41
C LEU A 69 -16.80 -4.03 -4.88
N GLY A 70 -16.84 -4.17 -3.55
CA GLY A 70 -17.52 -5.27 -2.87
C GLY A 70 -16.71 -6.57 -2.76
N LYS A 71 -15.57 -6.70 -3.43
CA LYS A 71 -14.64 -7.84 -3.26
C LYS A 71 -13.56 -7.61 -2.20
N HIS A 72 -13.27 -6.34 -1.93
CA HIS A 72 -12.20 -5.90 -1.05
C HIS A 72 -12.72 -4.79 -0.12
N PRO A 73 -12.04 -4.49 1.01
CA PRO A 73 -12.48 -3.51 2.01
C PRO A 73 -12.28 -2.04 1.54
N PHE A 74 -12.74 -1.72 0.33
CA PHE A 74 -12.78 -0.38 -0.24
C PHE A 74 -14.23 0.03 -0.49
N ASP A 75 -14.53 1.31 -0.28
CA ASP A 75 -15.89 1.84 -0.48
C ASP A 75 -16.20 2.16 -1.95
N GLU A 76 -15.19 2.11 -2.83
CA GLU A 76 -15.31 2.27 -4.27
C GLU A 76 -14.24 1.45 -5.00
N GLN A 77 -14.42 1.28 -6.32
CA GLN A 77 -13.41 0.66 -7.18
C GLN A 77 -12.16 1.53 -7.23
N CYS A 78 -10.99 0.93 -7.03
CA CYS A 78 -9.72 1.65 -7.00
C CYS A 78 -8.57 0.78 -7.49
N LEU A 79 -7.43 1.41 -7.78
CA LEU A 79 -6.24 0.75 -8.27
C LEU A 79 -5.06 0.98 -7.33
N LEU A 80 -4.26 -0.05 -7.12
CA LEU A 80 -2.91 0.07 -6.55
C LEU A 80 -1.89 0.09 -7.67
N ASP A 81 -1.08 1.15 -7.70
CA ASP A 81 0.07 1.26 -8.58
C ASP A 81 1.25 0.50 -7.98
N PHE A 82 1.75 -0.53 -8.67
CA PHE A 82 2.90 -1.31 -8.21
C PHE A 82 4.24 -0.61 -8.43
N ASP A 83 4.25 0.47 -9.20
CA ASP A 83 5.44 1.21 -9.58
C ASP A 83 5.50 2.58 -8.87
N GLU A 84 4.56 2.85 -7.96
CA GLU A 84 4.59 3.97 -7.03
C GLU A 84 5.14 3.53 -5.67
N ASP A 85 6.18 4.19 -5.21
CA ASP A 85 6.81 3.90 -3.92
C ASP A 85 5.83 4.07 -2.74
N PRO A 86 5.98 3.27 -1.66
CA PRO A 86 5.19 3.43 -0.47
C PRO A 86 5.55 4.74 0.21
N TYR A 87 4.57 5.35 0.88
CA TYR A 87 4.85 6.49 1.73
C TYR A 87 5.58 6.02 3.00
N PRO A 88 6.78 6.54 3.29
CA PRO A 88 7.44 6.30 4.56
C PRO A 88 6.77 7.15 5.63
N PHE A 89 6.23 6.51 6.66
CA PHE A 89 5.66 7.19 7.82
C PHE A 89 6.21 6.60 9.13
N PRO A 90 6.56 7.41 10.13
CA PRO A 90 6.84 6.88 11.46
C PRO A 90 5.61 6.14 11.99
N GLN A 91 5.78 4.91 12.49
CA GLN A 91 4.68 4.07 12.99
C GLN A 91 3.86 4.78 14.07
N LYS A 92 4.53 5.48 14.98
CA LYS A 92 3.91 6.30 16.04
C LYS A 92 2.93 7.35 15.51
N ASP A 93 3.13 7.82 14.27
CA ASP A 93 2.29 8.84 13.66
C ASP A 93 1.03 8.25 13.02
N LEU A 94 0.87 6.92 12.98
CA LEU A 94 -0.34 6.23 12.53
C LEU A 94 -1.18 5.68 13.68
N GLU A 95 -0.54 5.15 14.73
CA GLU A 95 -1.24 4.42 15.80
C GLU A 95 -2.16 5.28 16.67
N CYS A 96 -2.00 6.61 16.62
CA CYS A 96 -2.72 7.55 17.49
C CYS A 96 -3.54 8.59 16.71
N LYS A 97 -3.85 8.34 15.43
CA LYS A 97 -4.51 9.33 14.56
C LYS A 97 -6.04 9.18 14.56
N PRO A 98 -6.80 10.17 15.03
CA PRO A 98 -8.27 10.09 15.07
C PRO A 98 -8.93 10.16 13.69
N ASP A 99 -8.20 10.59 12.67
CA ASP A 99 -8.64 10.76 11.28
C ASP A 99 -8.37 9.53 10.41
N ILE A 100 -7.90 8.45 11.00
CA ILE A 100 -7.70 7.14 10.38
C ILE A 100 -8.85 6.20 10.73
N GLU A 101 -9.50 5.67 9.70
CA GLU A 101 -10.59 4.70 9.81
C GLU A 101 -10.15 3.36 9.23
N LEU A 102 -10.09 2.31 10.04
CA LEU A 102 -9.81 0.96 9.57
C LEU A 102 -11.04 0.43 8.80
N LYS A 103 -10.82 -0.02 7.56
CA LYS A 103 -11.88 -0.51 6.67
C LYS A 103 -11.98 -2.04 6.64
N GLY A 104 -10.87 -2.72 6.92
CA GLY A 104 -10.78 -4.17 6.95
C GLY A 104 -9.36 -4.63 6.63
N SER A 105 -9.21 -5.88 6.23
CA SER A 105 -7.91 -6.45 5.86
C SER A 105 -8.05 -7.23 4.54
N LEU A 106 -6.98 -7.21 3.74
CA LEU A 106 -6.91 -7.98 2.50
C LEU A 106 -6.72 -9.47 2.79
N ASP A 107 -7.31 -10.31 1.94
CA ASP A 107 -7.03 -11.73 1.99
C ASP A 107 -5.61 -12.03 1.51
N VAL A 108 -5.15 -13.23 1.88
CA VAL A 108 -3.80 -13.69 1.61
C VAL A 108 -3.48 -13.81 0.11
N GLY A 109 -4.46 -14.18 -0.71
CA GLY A 109 -4.28 -14.26 -2.17
C GLY A 109 -4.02 -12.89 -2.75
N THR A 110 -4.79 -11.89 -2.34
CA THR A 110 -4.61 -10.50 -2.75
C THR A 110 -3.25 -9.95 -2.28
N LEU A 111 -2.87 -10.21 -1.04
CA LEU A 111 -1.55 -9.80 -0.51
C LEU A 111 -0.39 -10.38 -1.33
N ARG A 112 -0.51 -11.64 -1.76
CA ARG A 112 0.50 -12.27 -2.61
C ARG A 112 0.62 -11.60 -3.97
N ILE A 113 -0.51 -11.27 -4.60
CA ILE A 113 -0.52 -10.54 -5.88
C ILE A 113 0.18 -9.19 -5.73
N ILE A 114 -0.12 -8.47 -4.65
CA ILE A 114 0.53 -7.18 -4.34
C ILE A 114 2.03 -7.35 -4.16
N TYR A 115 2.45 -8.33 -3.34
CA TYR A 115 3.87 -8.61 -3.12
C TYR A 115 4.60 -8.95 -4.42
N GLU A 116 4.02 -9.79 -5.28
CA GLU A 116 4.61 -10.17 -6.57
C GLU A 116 4.69 -8.96 -7.52
N GLY A 117 3.69 -8.08 -7.51
CA GLY A 117 3.71 -6.80 -8.19
C GLY A 117 4.90 -5.94 -7.77
N ILE A 118 5.04 -5.71 -6.47
CA ILE A 118 6.13 -4.92 -5.86
C ILE A 118 7.51 -5.56 -6.13
N TYR A 119 7.62 -6.88 -5.96
CA TYR A 119 8.86 -7.63 -6.17
C TYR A 119 9.43 -7.39 -7.58
N GLN A 120 8.55 -7.38 -8.58
CA GLN A 120 8.91 -7.16 -9.99
C GLN A 120 9.14 -5.68 -10.34
N SER A 121 8.69 -4.74 -9.51
CA SER A 121 8.84 -3.30 -9.79
C SER A 121 10.31 -2.90 -9.74
N LYS A 122 10.71 -2.01 -10.65
CA LYS A 122 12.05 -1.41 -10.64
C LYS A 122 12.14 -0.15 -9.77
N HIS A 123 11.00 0.37 -9.32
CA HIS A 123 10.91 1.61 -8.54
C HIS A 123 11.21 1.36 -7.05
N TYR A 124 10.75 0.21 -6.54
CA TYR A 124 11.00 -0.19 -5.16
C TYR A 124 12.48 -0.55 -4.94
N SER A 125 13.10 0.12 -3.97
CA SER A 125 14.45 -0.23 -3.52
C SER A 125 14.51 -1.64 -2.93
N ARG A 126 15.69 -2.27 -2.98
CA ARG A 126 15.90 -3.60 -2.38
C ARG A 126 15.60 -3.61 -0.88
N THR A 127 15.88 -2.51 -0.18
CA THR A 127 15.59 -2.36 1.25
C THR A 127 14.10 -2.42 1.52
N ILE A 128 13.29 -1.61 0.83
CA ILE A 128 11.83 -1.60 0.99
C ILE A 128 11.24 -2.98 0.66
N LYS A 129 11.70 -3.63 -0.42
CA LYS A 129 11.24 -4.98 -0.75
C LYS A 129 11.55 -5.99 0.35
N ASN A 130 12.71 -5.90 0.98
CA ASN A 130 13.07 -6.77 2.10
C ASN A 130 12.18 -6.51 3.32
N ASP A 131 11.94 -5.25 3.67
CA ASP A 131 11.07 -4.89 4.80
C ASP A 131 9.65 -5.45 4.62
N ILE A 132 9.08 -5.25 3.42
CA ILE A 132 7.76 -5.80 3.07
C ILE A 132 7.80 -7.33 3.08
N TYR A 133 8.83 -7.96 2.52
CA TYR A 133 9.00 -9.42 2.56
C TYR A 133 8.99 -9.94 4.00
N PHE A 134 9.80 -9.36 4.89
CA PHE A 134 9.88 -9.79 6.28
C PHE A 134 8.58 -9.54 7.06
N SER A 135 7.84 -8.50 6.70
CA SER A 135 6.53 -8.19 7.27
C SER A 135 5.44 -9.18 6.83
N LEU A 136 5.54 -9.72 5.61
CA LEU A 136 4.51 -10.59 5.03
C LEU A 136 4.81 -12.09 5.18
N LYS A 137 6.08 -12.51 5.21
CA LYS A 137 6.48 -13.94 5.07
C LYS A 137 5.90 -14.87 6.13
N ASP A 138 5.56 -14.35 7.30
CA ASP A 138 5.07 -15.13 8.44
C ASP A 138 3.53 -15.09 8.57
N ILE A 139 2.83 -14.41 7.64
CA ILE A 139 1.36 -14.41 7.60
C ILE A 139 0.87 -15.83 7.31
N ARG A 140 -0.01 -16.34 8.19
CA ARG A 140 -0.57 -17.69 8.07
C ARG A 140 -1.26 -17.87 6.71
N GLY A 141 -0.81 -18.86 5.95
CA GLY A 141 -1.40 -19.24 4.66
C GLY A 141 -0.81 -18.53 3.45
N ILE A 142 0.10 -17.55 3.63
CA ILE A 142 0.71 -16.81 2.50
C ILE A 142 1.63 -17.66 1.63
N GLY A 143 2.16 -18.75 2.22
CA GLY A 143 3.07 -19.65 1.55
C GLY A 143 4.44 -19.01 1.30
N SER A 144 5.20 -19.58 0.37
CA SER A 144 6.57 -19.13 0.10
C SER A 144 6.58 -17.90 -0.81
N LEU A 145 7.05 -16.77 -0.27
CA LEU A 145 7.35 -15.56 -1.04
C LEU A 145 8.80 -15.60 -1.56
N LYS A 146 9.06 -15.04 -2.74
CA LYS A 146 10.43 -14.90 -3.29
C LYS A 146 11.18 -13.80 -2.54
N LYS A 147 12.34 -14.11 -1.96
CA LYS A 147 13.16 -13.12 -1.25
C LYS A 147 13.91 -12.18 -2.24
N PRO A 148 13.95 -10.85 -2.01
CA PRO A 148 14.65 -9.87 -2.85
C PRO A 148 16.19 -9.83 -2.79
#